data_AF-M2C6I7-F1
#
_entry.id   AF-M2C6I7-F1
#
_cell.length_a   1.000
_cell.length_b   1.000
_cell.length_c   1.000
_cell.angle_alpha   90.00
_cell.angle_beta   90.00
_cell.angle_gamma   90.00
#
_symmetry.space_group_name_H-M   'P 1'
#
loop_
_entity.id
_entity.type
_entity.pdbx_description
1 polymer ?
#
loop_
_entity_poly.entity_id
_entity_poly.type
_entity_poly.pdbx_seq_one_letter_code
_entity_poly.pdbx_strand_id
1 'polypeptide(L)'
;MTDTSKDEKKDRPTAKDIYDYLWRGRDFELKHLWQRSVFLAVFLLGIASAYAIYIKDVFIPNLSPNQITATLNSGKKEVDGSTKYTLIINPNSNLEIEASIKKDKTFSVLFTPGAVPILICLLGIIFSVLWIIMGKGSKAWYELYESNLAKMSDNPRFWKDEAEGESELDKIFCNKKTGRYTEYLFGHLQNRHGDPIDKKLFSTAAGSFSVSKVNIMIGIISLKFFIVALFFHIYWLCKNLFADPLPPILIIFPITALFLFLLFTRLKKKLGSSYFDN
;
A
#
# COMPACT_ATOMS: atom_id res chain seq x y z
N MET A 1 22.10 55.50 31.13
CA MET A 1 21.13 54.39 30.99
C MET A 1 20.81 54.26 29.51
N THR A 2 21.57 53.42 28.82
CA THR A 2 21.32 53.02 27.44
C THR A 2 20.13 52.08 27.45
N ASP A 3 19.06 52.47 26.76
CA ASP A 3 17.83 51.72 26.59
C ASP A 3 18.09 50.48 25.73
N THR A 4 18.42 49.37 26.39
CA THR A 4 18.69 48.06 25.78
C THR A 4 17.44 47.35 25.26
N SER A 5 16.26 47.99 25.29
CA SER A 5 14.98 47.34 24.94
C SER A 5 14.70 47.27 23.43
N LYS A 6 15.47 47.96 22.58
CA LYS A 6 15.19 48.05 21.13
C LYS A 6 15.84 46.96 20.26
N ASP A 7 16.88 46.29 20.74
CA ASP A 7 17.60 45.27 19.95
C ASP A 7 17.09 43.82 20.14
N GLU A 8 16.24 43.54 21.14
CA GLU A 8 15.72 42.19 21.40
C GLU A 8 14.54 41.76 20.49
N LYS A 9 13.94 42.68 19.73
CA LYS A 9 12.72 42.38 18.94
C LYS A 9 12.96 41.75 17.56
N LYS A 10 14.22 41.63 17.12
CA LYS A 10 14.54 41.23 15.73
C LYS A 10 14.53 39.72 15.46
N ASP A 11 14.36 38.89 16.49
CA ASP A 11 14.50 37.42 16.39
C ASP A 11 13.17 36.63 16.35
N ARG A 12 12.01 37.28 16.44
CA ARG A 12 10.71 36.57 16.39
C ARG A 12 10.15 36.62 14.97
N PRO A 13 9.76 35.47 14.38
CA PRO A 13 9.18 35.43 13.05
C PRO A 13 7.88 36.24 13.02
N THR A 14 7.71 37.02 11.96
CA THR A 14 6.49 37.79 11.70
C THR A 14 5.34 36.83 11.39
N ALA A 15 4.10 37.29 11.54
CA ALA A 15 2.92 36.54 11.10
C ALA A 15 3.05 36.09 9.62
N LYS A 16 3.56 36.97 8.75
CA LYS A 16 3.80 36.64 7.33
C LYS A 16 4.85 35.54 7.14
N ASP A 17 5.92 35.55 7.93
CA ASP A 17 6.96 34.52 7.91
C ASP A 17 6.40 33.13 8.31
N ILE A 18 5.51 33.10 9.31
CA ILE A 18 4.81 31.89 9.75
C ILE A 18 3.85 31.41 8.65
N TYR A 19 3.11 32.32 8.01
CA TYR A 19 2.20 31.99 6.91
C TYR A 19 2.95 31.36 5.73
N ASP A 20 4.07 31.96 5.32
CA ASP A 20 4.93 31.43 4.25
C ASP A 20 5.52 30.06 4.63
N TYR A 21 5.92 29.88 5.89
CA TYR A 21 6.38 28.59 6.40
C TYR A 21 5.29 27.51 6.31
N LEU A 22 4.06 27.80 6.75
CA LEU A 22 2.93 26.87 6.67
C LEU A 22 2.58 26.52 5.22
N TRP A 23 2.65 27.49 4.30
CA TRP A 23 2.44 27.26 2.87
C TRP A 23 3.49 26.31 2.29
N ARG A 24 4.78 26.56 2.60
CA ARG A 24 5.88 25.67 2.21
C ARG A 24 5.69 24.27 2.78
N GLY A 25 5.26 24.14 4.04
CA GLY A 25 4.98 22.86 4.69
C GLY A 25 3.85 22.09 4.00
N ARG A 26 2.76 22.76 3.64
CA ARG A 26 1.64 22.17 2.88
C ARG A 26 2.09 21.69 1.50
N ASP A 27 2.75 22.54 0.72
CA ASP A 27 3.23 22.19 -0.62
C ASP A 27 4.25 21.07 -0.59
N PHE A 28 5.12 21.07 0.43
CA PHE A 28 6.05 20.00 0.69
C PHE A 28 5.31 18.67 0.91
N GLU A 29 4.33 18.61 1.81
CA GLU A 29 3.58 17.36 2.05
C GLU A 29 2.76 16.92 0.83
N LEU A 30 2.13 17.83 0.09
CA LEU A 30 1.36 17.46 -1.12
C LEU A 30 2.25 16.89 -2.24
N LYS A 31 3.40 17.53 -2.51
CA LYS A 31 4.36 17.05 -3.52
C LYS A 31 4.98 15.71 -3.12
N HIS A 32 5.40 15.60 -1.86
CA HIS A 32 6.06 14.38 -1.38
C HIS A 32 5.08 13.24 -1.12
N LEU A 33 3.78 13.50 -0.92
CA LEU A 33 2.76 12.46 -0.79
C LEU A 33 2.77 11.53 -2.00
N TRP A 34 2.78 12.08 -3.22
CA TRP A 34 2.88 11.26 -4.43
C TRP A 34 4.25 10.64 -4.61
N GLN A 35 5.32 11.39 -4.40
CA GLN A 35 6.68 10.86 -4.57
C GLN A 35 6.96 9.66 -3.66
N ARG A 36 6.66 9.79 -2.36
CA ARG A 36 6.80 8.72 -1.38
C ARG A 36 5.87 7.53 -1.73
N SER A 37 4.72 7.80 -2.35
CA SER A 37 3.79 6.76 -2.78
C SER A 37 4.26 6.01 -4.03
N VAL A 38 4.89 6.69 -4.99
CA VAL A 38 5.49 6.08 -6.17
C VAL A 38 6.62 5.14 -5.75
N PHE A 39 7.42 5.54 -4.76
CA PHE A 39 8.45 4.66 -4.19
C PHE A 39 7.85 3.34 -3.69
N LEU A 40 6.78 3.40 -2.89
CA LEU A 40 6.12 2.21 -2.37
C LEU A 40 5.39 1.39 -3.47
N ALA A 41 4.97 2.06 -4.55
CA ALA A 41 4.37 1.45 -5.74
C ALA A 41 5.29 0.41 -6.37
N VAL A 42 6.57 0.73 -6.50
CA VAL A 42 7.56 -0.16 -7.12
C VAL A 42 7.70 -1.46 -6.32
N PHE A 43 7.78 -1.38 -4.99
CA PHE A 43 7.87 -2.57 -4.14
C PHE A 43 6.61 -3.42 -4.21
N LEU A 44 5.45 -2.78 -4.13
CA LEU A 44 4.16 -3.50 -4.15
C LEU A 44 3.93 -4.16 -5.51
N LEU A 45 4.29 -3.48 -6.60
CA LEU A 45 4.26 -4.04 -7.95
C LEU A 45 5.26 -5.19 -8.09
N GLY A 46 6.46 -5.08 -7.51
CA GLY A 46 7.45 -6.15 -7.45
C GLY A 46 6.92 -7.39 -6.73
N ILE A 47 6.29 -7.22 -5.56
CA ILE A 47 5.66 -8.30 -4.81
C ILE A 47 4.50 -8.92 -5.59
N ALA A 48 3.65 -8.10 -6.21
CA ALA A 48 2.55 -8.58 -7.04
C ALA A 48 3.05 -9.35 -8.28
N SER A 49 4.16 -8.91 -8.88
CA SER A 49 4.80 -9.57 -10.01
C SER A 49 5.42 -10.91 -9.59
N ALA A 50 6.12 -10.93 -8.45
CA ALA A 50 6.65 -12.16 -7.86
C ALA A 50 5.52 -13.15 -7.54
N TYR A 51 4.39 -12.66 -7.00
CA TYR A 51 3.19 -13.46 -6.78
C TYR A 51 2.61 -14.01 -8.09
N ALA A 52 2.50 -13.19 -9.14
CA ALA A 52 1.99 -13.62 -10.44
C ALA A 52 2.89 -14.68 -11.11
N ILE A 53 4.20 -14.47 -11.10
CA ILE A 53 5.20 -15.44 -11.59
C ILE A 53 5.08 -16.74 -10.82
N TYR A 54 5.00 -16.66 -9.49
CA TYR A 54 4.78 -17.81 -8.64
C TYR A 54 3.50 -18.58 -9.04
N ILE A 55 2.37 -17.89 -9.22
CA ILE A 55 1.13 -18.55 -9.62
C ILE A 55 1.30 -19.25 -10.97
N LYS A 56 1.90 -18.58 -11.95
CA LYS A 56 2.08 -19.10 -13.32
C LYS A 56 3.04 -20.29 -13.40
N ASP A 57 4.23 -20.16 -12.79
CA ASP A 57 5.35 -21.10 -13.01
C ASP A 57 5.42 -22.20 -11.96
N VAL A 58 4.83 -21.97 -10.80
CA VAL A 58 4.92 -22.90 -9.68
C VAL A 58 3.54 -23.46 -9.34
N PHE A 59 2.55 -22.60 -9.10
CA PHE A 59 1.26 -23.08 -8.61
C PHE A 59 0.47 -23.85 -9.68
N ILE A 60 0.28 -23.26 -10.87
CA ILE A 60 -0.53 -23.85 -11.93
C ILE A 60 0.01 -25.21 -12.42
N PRO A 61 1.33 -25.39 -12.69
CA PRO A 61 1.85 -26.68 -13.13
C PRO A 61 1.67 -27.79 -12.09
N ASN A 62 1.72 -27.45 -10.80
CA ASN A 62 1.47 -28.40 -9.72
C ASN A 62 0.00 -28.81 -9.57
N LEU A 63 -0.95 -28.13 -10.25
CA LEU A 63 -2.35 -28.56 -10.32
C LEU A 63 -2.57 -29.74 -11.28
N SER A 64 -1.65 -29.99 -12.21
CA SER A 64 -1.74 -31.02 -13.24
C SER A 64 -0.74 -32.17 -12.98
N PRO A 65 -1.06 -33.15 -12.11
CA PRO A 65 -0.12 -34.20 -11.70
C PRO A 65 0.21 -35.28 -12.75
N ASN A 66 -0.19 -35.13 -14.01
CA ASN A 66 -0.21 -36.23 -14.99
C ASN A 66 0.92 -36.19 -16.04
N GLN A 67 2.18 -36.06 -15.63
CA GLN A 67 3.29 -36.48 -16.50
C GLN A 67 4.09 -37.60 -15.83
N ILE A 68 3.77 -38.84 -16.20
CA ILE A 68 4.59 -40.02 -15.91
C ILE A 68 5.70 -40.05 -16.96
N THR A 69 6.92 -39.71 -16.57
CA THR A 69 8.11 -39.92 -17.41
C THR A 69 8.59 -41.35 -17.22
N ALA A 70 8.21 -42.25 -18.15
CA ALA A 70 8.73 -43.62 -18.16
C ALA A 70 10.06 -43.64 -18.93
N THR A 71 11.17 -43.90 -18.23
CA THR A 71 12.48 -44.14 -18.85
C THR A 71 12.51 -45.55 -19.44
N LEU A 72 12.40 -45.66 -20.77
CA LEU A 72 12.53 -46.95 -21.47
C LEU A 72 14.01 -47.34 -21.61
N ASN A 73 14.49 -48.26 -20.78
CA ASN A 73 15.75 -48.95 -21.03
C ASN A 73 15.51 -50.05 -22.07
N SER A 74 15.69 -49.71 -23.35
CA SER A 74 15.61 -50.66 -24.46
C SER A 74 16.79 -51.64 -24.42
N GLY A 75 16.58 -52.83 -23.84
CA GLY A 75 17.45 -53.98 -24.09
C GLY A 75 17.11 -54.60 -25.46
N LYS A 76 17.88 -54.30 -26.50
CA LYS A 76 17.73 -54.97 -27.80
C LYS A 76 18.16 -56.44 -27.67
N LYS A 77 17.23 -57.38 -27.88
CA LYS A 77 17.55 -58.73 -28.36
C LYS A 77 16.79 -58.96 -29.67
N GLU A 78 17.56 -59.13 -30.74
CA GLU A 78 17.06 -59.42 -32.08
C GLU A 78 16.88 -60.94 -32.19
N VAL A 79 15.63 -61.39 -32.24
CA VAL A 79 15.29 -62.78 -32.59
C VAL A 79 14.17 -62.71 -33.62
N ASP A 80 14.50 -63.21 -34.81
CA ASP A 80 13.58 -63.55 -35.90
C ASP A 80 12.52 -62.49 -36.25
N GLY A 81 12.97 -61.35 -36.79
CA GLY A 81 12.12 -60.37 -37.47
C GLY A 81 11.14 -59.58 -36.60
N SER A 82 11.08 -59.81 -35.29
CA SER A 82 10.19 -59.10 -34.34
C SER A 82 10.98 -58.53 -33.16
N THR A 83 10.97 -57.20 -32.99
CA THR A 83 11.62 -56.54 -31.84
C THR A 83 10.72 -56.66 -30.61
N LYS A 84 11.09 -57.54 -29.67
CA LYS A 84 10.37 -57.73 -28.40
C LYS A 84 11.08 -56.97 -27.27
N TYR A 85 10.39 -56.02 -26.65
CA TYR A 85 10.89 -55.29 -25.48
C TYR A 85 10.51 -56.04 -24.20
N THR A 86 11.47 -56.33 -23.33
CA THR A 86 11.23 -56.96 -22.02
C THR A 86 11.38 -55.92 -20.92
N LEU A 87 10.30 -55.67 -20.18
CA LEU A 87 10.28 -54.76 -19.05
C LEU A 87 10.69 -55.53 -17.77
N ILE A 88 11.84 -55.20 -17.18
CA ILE A 88 12.31 -55.80 -15.92
C ILE A 88 11.94 -54.84 -14.79
N ILE A 89 10.94 -55.21 -13.98
CA ILE A 89 10.57 -54.48 -12.76
C ILE A 89 11.18 -55.22 -11.58
N ASN A 90 12.13 -54.60 -10.87
CA ASN A 90 12.67 -55.13 -9.63
C ASN A 90 11.72 -54.76 -8.47
N PRO A 91 11.10 -55.73 -7.76
CA PRO A 91 10.04 -55.46 -6.80
C PRO A 91 10.53 -54.87 -5.47
N ASN A 92 11.78 -55.13 -5.03
CA ASN A 92 12.26 -54.71 -3.71
C ASN A 92 12.91 -53.32 -3.66
N SER A 93 13.38 -52.80 -4.80
CA SER A 93 13.81 -51.39 -4.91
C SER A 93 12.64 -50.42 -4.77
N ASN A 94 11.41 -50.87 -5.01
CA ASN A 94 10.24 -50.01 -5.05
C ASN A 94 9.88 -49.46 -3.65
N LEU A 95 10.15 -50.18 -2.55
CA LEU A 95 9.80 -49.74 -1.20
C LEU A 95 10.71 -48.60 -0.67
N GLU A 96 12.02 -48.70 -0.86
CA GLU A 96 12.97 -47.64 -0.45
C GLU A 96 12.89 -46.41 -1.37
N ILE A 97 12.66 -46.65 -2.67
CA ILE A 97 12.40 -45.59 -3.66
C ILE A 97 11.06 -44.90 -3.35
N GLU A 98 9.98 -45.63 -3.03
CA GLU A 98 8.70 -45.03 -2.64
C GLU A 98 8.81 -44.21 -1.36
N ALA A 99 9.56 -44.66 -0.34
CA ALA A 99 9.73 -43.92 0.91
C ALA A 99 10.53 -42.62 0.72
N SER A 100 11.60 -42.66 -0.08
CA SER A 100 12.42 -41.48 -0.42
C SER A 100 11.68 -40.51 -1.35
N ILE A 101 10.98 -41.00 -2.37
CA ILE A 101 10.10 -40.21 -3.24
C ILE A 101 8.96 -39.59 -2.45
N LYS A 102 8.33 -40.32 -1.53
CA LYS A 102 7.23 -39.79 -0.69
C LYS A 102 7.73 -38.70 0.24
N LYS A 103 8.92 -38.84 0.83
CA LYS A 103 9.55 -37.82 1.67
C LYS A 103 9.93 -36.56 0.86
N ASP A 104 10.52 -36.72 -0.31
CA ASP A 104 10.91 -35.61 -1.20
C ASP A 104 9.68 -34.89 -1.78
N LYS A 105 8.64 -35.64 -2.15
CA LYS A 105 7.34 -35.09 -2.56
C LYS A 105 6.64 -34.34 -1.42
N THR A 106 6.75 -34.81 -0.18
CA THR A 106 6.16 -34.11 0.98
C THR A 106 6.92 -32.81 1.27
N PHE A 107 8.25 -32.81 1.19
CA PHE A 107 9.06 -31.62 1.42
C PHE A 107 8.88 -30.56 0.32
N SER A 108 8.86 -30.96 -0.95
CA SER A 108 8.61 -30.07 -2.09
C SER A 108 7.19 -29.47 -2.08
N VAL A 109 6.19 -30.24 -1.64
CA VAL A 109 4.81 -29.76 -1.44
C VAL A 109 4.69 -28.83 -0.23
N LEU A 110 5.48 -29.01 0.83
CA LEU A 110 5.46 -28.10 1.98
C LEU A 110 6.10 -26.74 1.66
N PHE A 111 7.22 -26.75 0.95
CA PHE A 111 8.00 -25.54 0.72
C PHE A 111 7.43 -24.69 -0.41
N THR A 112 7.11 -25.31 -1.54
CA THR A 112 6.87 -24.57 -2.79
C THR A 112 5.41 -24.12 -2.95
N PRO A 113 4.37 -24.98 -2.87
CA PRO A 113 2.97 -24.53 -2.80
C PRO A 113 2.54 -23.98 -1.43
N GLY A 114 3.40 -24.08 -0.42
CA GLY A 114 3.09 -23.78 0.98
C GLY A 114 3.72 -22.50 1.54
N ALA A 115 4.97 -22.58 1.98
CA ALA A 115 5.62 -21.49 2.72
C ALA A 115 5.93 -20.26 1.85
N VAL A 116 6.42 -20.46 0.63
CA VAL A 116 6.81 -19.36 -0.29
C VAL A 116 5.66 -18.36 -0.56
N PRO A 117 4.46 -18.77 -1.01
CA PRO A 117 3.39 -17.82 -1.30
C PRO A 117 2.88 -17.13 -0.04
N ILE A 118 2.90 -17.80 1.11
CA ILE A 118 2.51 -17.20 2.40
C ILE A 118 3.45 -16.04 2.73
N LEU A 119 4.77 -16.21 2.56
CA LEU A 119 5.74 -15.14 2.77
C LEU A 119 5.53 -13.96 1.82
N ILE A 120 5.28 -14.23 0.53
CA ILE A 120 4.97 -13.20 -0.47
C ILE A 120 3.71 -12.42 -0.06
N CYS A 121 2.65 -13.11 0.37
CA CYS A 121 1.41 -12.47 0.83
C CYS A 121 1.62 -11.63 2.09
N LEU A 122 2.39 -12.12 3.07
CA LEU A 122 2.72 -11.37 4.28
C LEU A 122 3.50 -10.09 3.97
N LEU A 123 4.48 -10.16 3.06
CA LEU A 123 5.20 -8.97 2.57
C LEU A 123 4.22 -7.99 1.89
N GLY A 124 3.32 -8.49 1.03
CA GLY A 124 2.30 -7.67 0.37
C GLY A 124 1.36 -6.98 1.37
N ILE A 125 0.95 -7.66 2.43
CA ILE A 125 0.14 -7.09 3.53
C ILE A 125 0.92 -5.98 4.24
N ILE A 126 2.18 -6.22 4.61
CA ILE A 126 3.01 -5.24 5.31
C ILE A 126 3.15 -3.95 4.47
N PHE A 127 3.54 -4.08 3.21
CA PHE A 127 3.70 -2.93 2.31
C PHE A 127 2.39 -2.20 2.07
N SER A 128 1.26 -2.92 1.97
CA SER A 128 -0.07 -2.30 1.84
C SER A 128 -0.46 -1.50 3.09
N VAL A 129 -0.19 -2.03 4.29
CA VAL A 129 -0.45 -1.30 5.55
C VAL A 129 0.43 -0.06 5.67
N LEU A 130 1.72 -0.18 5.35
CA LEU A 130 2.64 0.97 5.33
C LEU A 130 2.14 2.06 4.38
N TRP A 131 1.60 1.68 3.21
CA TRP A 131 1.00 2.62 2.26
C TRP A 131 -0.18 3.38 2.85
N ILE A 132 -1.11 2.67 3.48
CA ILE A 132 -2.31 3.26 4.07
C ILE A 132 -1.93 4.25 5.17
N ILE A 133 -1.00 3.87 6.05
CA ILE A 133 -0.53 4.71 7.16
C ILE A 133 0.18 5.95 6.61
N MET A 134 1.06 5.79 5.62
CA MET A 134 1.76 6.90 4.97
C MET A 134 0.78 7.89 4.33
N GLY A 135 -0.20 7.39 3.57
CA GLY A 135 -1.23 8.22 2.94
C GLY A 135 -2.09 8.96 3.96
N LYS A 136 -2.50 8.30 5.05
CA LYS A 136 -3.23 8.93 6.17
C LYS A 136 -2.39 9.96 6.92
N GLY A 137 -1.11 9.69 7.13
CA GLY A 137 -0.18 10.58 7.82
C GLY A 137 0.02 11.89 7.06
N SER A 138 0.42 11.83 5.78
CA SER A 138 0.55 13.04 4.97
C SER A 138 -0.79 13.76 4.81
N LYS A 139 -1.91 13.03 4.79
CA LYS A 139 -3.24 13.63 4.82
C LYS A 139 -3.49 14.50 6.06
N ALA A 140 -3.23 13.97 7.24
CA ALA A 140 -3.43 14.70 8.48
C ALA A 140 -2.58 15.99 8.53
N TRP A 141 -1.32 15.92 8.09
CA TRP A 141 -0.42 17.07 8.10
C TRP A 141 -0.82 18.18 7.14
N TYR A 142 -1.16 17.86 5.88
CA TYR A 142 -1.61 18.93 4.98
C TYR A 142 -2.94 19.51 5.45
N GLU A 143 -3.91 18.72 5.91
CA GLU A 143 -5.19 19.24 6.45
C GLU A 143 -4.95 20.14 7.68
N LEU A 144 -3.95 19.85 8.50
CA LEU A 144 -3.54 20.70 9.62
C LEU A 144 -2.92 22.02 9.13
N TYR A 145 -2.01 21.99 8.15
CA TYR A 145 -1.45 23.22 7.56
C TYR A 145 -2.56 24.07 6.93
N GLU A 146 -3.45 23.44 6.16
CA GLU A 146 -4.61 24.06 5.53
C GLU A 146 -5.52 24.75 6.55
N SER A 147 -5.82 24.08 7.67
CA SER A 147 -6.67 24.62 8.74
C SER A 147 -6.02 25.82 9.45
N ASN A 148 -4.70 25.79 9.68
CA ASN A 148 -3.97 26.90 10.30
C ASN A 148 -3.83 28.10 9.34
N LEU A 149 -3.58 27.84 8.05
CA LEU A 149 -3.57 28.85 7.01
C LEU A 149 -4.94 29.56 6.92
N ALA A 150 -6.04 28.80 6.90
CA ALA A 150 -7.40 29.37 6.89
C ALA A 150 -7.62 30.29 8.10
N LYS A 151 -7.37 29.81 9.32
CA LYS A 151 -7.52 30.61 10.55
C LYS A 151 -6.65 31.88 10.57
N MET A 152 -5.43 31.80 10.06
CA MET A 152 -4.50 32.94 10.03
C MET A 152 -4.92 33.98 9.00
N SER A 153 -5.32 33.52 7.83
CA SER A 153 -5.78 34.35 6.73
C SER A 153 -7.13 35.01 7.02
N ASP A 154 -8.00 34.38 7.81
CA ASP A 154 -9.29 34.97 8.23
C ASP A 154 -9.14 36.27 9.03
N ASN A 155 -7.98 36.52 9.65
CA ASN A 155 -7.76 37.70 10.46
C ASN A 155 -7.55 38.96 9.59
N PRO A 156 -8.44 39.97 9.64
CA PRO A 156 -8.30 41.17 8.83
C PRO A 156 -7.03 41.98 9.12
N ARG A 157 -6.48 41.88 10.33
CA ARG A 157 -5.22 42.57 10.69
C ARG A 157 -3.99 41.93 10.07
N PHE A 158 -4.09 40.68 9.62
CA PHE A 158 -2.98 39.96 8.98
C PHE A 158 -2.63 40.57 7.62
N TRP A 159 -3.64 41.04 6.89
CA TRP A 159 -3.49 41.61 5.54
C TRP A 159 -3.28 43.13 5.53
N LYS A 160 -3.25 43.77 6.69
CA LYS A 160 -2.97 45.21 6.80
C LYS A 160 -1.45 45.41 6.77
N ASP A 161 -0.97 46.07 5.74
CA ASP A 161 0.40 46.57 5.74
C ASP A 161 0.54 47.68 6.80
N GLU A 162 1.68 47.73 7.51
CA GLU A 162 1.98 48.83 8.44
C GLU A 162 2.24 50.17 7.69
N ALA A 163 2.34 50.13 6.36
CA ALA A 163 2.62 51.28 5.51
C ALA A 163 1.34 51.77 4.79
N GLU A 164 0.70 52.76 5.41
CA GLU A 164 -0.21 53.75 4.81
C GLU A 164 -1.54 53.28 4.18
N GLY A 165 -2.45 54.26 4.02
CA GLY A 165 -3.90 54.09 3.83
C GLY A 165 -4.33 53.20 2.66
N GLU A 166 -5.51 52.58 2.85
CA GLU A 166 -6.20 51.66 1.92
C GLU A 166 -5.25 50.83 1.05
N SER A 167 -4.70 49.75 1.61
CA SER A 167 -3.78 48.87 0.88
C SER A 167 -4.40 48.42 -0.45
N GLU A 168 -3.62 48.30 -1.52
CA GLU A 168 -4.10 47.76 -2.79
C GLU A 168 -4.74 46.36 -2.62
N LEU A 169 -4.35 45.64 -1.56
CA LEU A 169 -4.99 44.40 -1.13
C LEU A 169 -6.44 44.60 -0.66
N ASP A 170 -6.77 45.69 0.04
CA ASP A 170 -8.16 46.02 0.40
C ASP A 170 -9.04 46.23 -0.83
N LYS A 171 -8.50 46.84 -1.89
CA LYS A 171 -9.24 47.06 -3.14
C LYS A 171 -9.55 45.76 -3.87
N ILE A 172 -8.66 44.78 -3.78
CA ILE A 172 -8.74 43.51 -4.54
C ILE A 172 -9.41 42.40 -3.72
N PHE A 173 -9.14 42.31 -2.42
CA PHE A 173 -9.46 41.16 -1.59
C PHE A 173 -10.50 41.44 -0.51
N CYS A 174 -10.70 42.69 -0.10
CA CYS A 174 -11.68 43.05 0.92
C CYS A 174 -13.06 43.24 0.27
N ASN A 175 -14.01 42.40 0.66
CA ASN A 175 -15.39 42.59 0.26
C ASN A 175 -15.97 43.81 0.97
N LYS A 176 -16.20 44.89 0.22
CA LYS A 176 -16.71 46.18 0.75
C LYS A 176 -18.05 46.08 1.49
N LYS A 177 -18.86 45.06 1.24
CA LYS A 177 -20.15 44.84 1.93
C LYS A 177 -20.00 44.13 3.28
N THR A 178 -19.00 43.26 3.42
CA THR A 178 -18.80 42.45 4.64
C THR A 178 -17.58 42.85 5.46
N GLY A 179 -16.69 43.68 4.90
CA GLY A 179 -15.43 44.09 5.52
C GLY A 179 -14.43 42.96 5.71
N ARG A 180 -14.63 41.82 5.03
CA ARG A 180 -13.79 40.61 5.17
C ARG A 180 -12.97 40.35 3.91
N TYR A 181 -11.76 39.85 4.10
CA TYR A 181 -10.92 39.32 3.03
C TYR A 181 -11.41 37.93 2.64
N THR A 182 -12.36 37.82 1.72
CA THR A 182 -13.09 36.54 1.49
C THR A 182 -12.88 35.90 0.12
N GLU A 183 -12.30 36.61 -0.85
CA GLU A 183 -12.40 36.18 -2.26
C GLU A 183 -11.22 35.36 -2.79
N TYR A 184 -10.10 35.29 -2.07
CA TYR A 184 -8.96 34.42 -2.42
C TYR A 184 -8.31 33.82 -1.17
N LEU A 185 -9.11 33.70 -0.13
CA LEU A 185 -8.69 33.14 1.14
C LEU A 185 -8.60 31.62 1.05
N PHE A 186 -7.55 31.07 1.67
CA PHE A 186 -7.23 29.65 1.59
C PHE A 186 -8.45 28.78 1.97
N GLY A 187 -8.89 27.92 1.03
CA GLY A 187 -10.04 27.02 1.23
C GLY A 187 -11.37 27.46 0.58
N HIS A 188 -11.46 28.67 0.01
CA HIS A 188 -12.69 29.18 -0.63
C HIS A 188 -12.48 29.65 -2.08
N LEU A 189 -11.67 28.91 -2.84
CA LEU A 189 -11.46 29.18 -4.28
C LEU A 189 -12.73 28.85 -5.07
N GLN A 190 -13.27 29.87 -5.74
CA GLN A 190 -14.43 29.71 -6.61
C GLN A 190 -14.00 29.43 -8.05
N ASN A 191 -14.72 28.54 -8.74
CA ASN A 191 -14.60 28.37 -10.18
C ASN A 191 -15.28 29.57 -10.88
N ARG A 192 -14.50 30.63 -11.11
CA ARG A 192 -15.02 31.90 -11.64
C ARG A 192 -15.27 31.87 -13.15
N HIS A 193 -14.63 30.96 -13.87
CA HIS A 193 -14.69 30.90 -15.34
C HIS A 193 -15.79 29.93 -15.82
N GLY A 194 -16.48 29.25 -14.90
CA GLY A 194 -17.53 28.30 -15.25
C GLY A 194 -16.99 27.05 -15.94
N ASP A 195 -15.70 26.74 -15.73
CA ASP A 195 -15.07 25.57 -16.33
C ASP A 195 -15.83 24.30 -15.91
N PRO A 196 -16.04 23.33 -16.81
CA PRO A 196 -16.80 22.14 -16.50
C PRO A 196 -16.10 21.32 -15.42
N ILE A 197 -16.79 21.10 -14.29
CA ILE A 197 -16.39 20.20 -13.21
C ILE A 197 -17.48 19.15 -13.05
N ASP A 198 -17.12 17.88 -13.14
CA ASP A 198 -18.05 16.78 -12.91
C ASP A 198 -17.44 15.61 -12.11
N LYS A 199 -18.28 14.66 -11.72
CA LYS A 199 -17.88 13.49 -10.92
C LYS A 199 -17.93 12.18 -11.72
N LYS A 200 -18.11 12.24 -13.03
CA LYS A 200 -18.25 11.07 -13.90
C LYS A 200 -16.86 10.53 -14.22
N LEU A 201 -16.66 9.24 -14.02
CA LEU A 201 -15.34 8.60 -14.20
C LEU A 201 -14.84 8.59 -15.66
N PHE A 202 -15.76 8.62 -16.62
CA PHE A 202 -15.44 8.58 -18.04
C PHE A 202 -15.50 9.96 -18.73
N SER A 203 -15.66 11.03 -17.94
CA SER A 203 -15.54 12.39 -18.45
C SER A 203 -14.08 12.80 -18.49
N THR A 204 -13.71 13.62 -19.46
CA THR A 204 -12.40 14.29 -19.52
C THR A 204 -12.41 15.64 -18.79
N ALA A 205 -13.56 16.07 -18.26
CA ALA A 205 -13.66 17.29 -17.46
C ALA A 205 -12.99 17.12 -16.09
N ALA A 206 -12.64 18.24 -15.45
CA ALA A 206 -12.04 18.24 -14.13
C ALA A 206 -13.01 17.65 -13.08
N GLY A 207 -12.48 17.03 -12.03
CA GLY A 207 -13.29 16.40 -11.00
C GLY A 207 -12.86 16.76 -9.58
N SER A 208 -13.85 16.80 -8.67
CA SER A 208 -13.63 17.15 -7.26
C SER A 208 -13.15 15.94 -6.44
N PHE A 209 -12.06 15.29 -6.86
CA PHE A 209 -11.50 14.12 -6.20
C PHE A 209 -10.35 14.49 -5.26
N SER A 210 -10.33 13.88 -4.08
CA SER A 210 -9.24 14.07 -3.13
C SER A 210 -8.08 13.14 -3.49
N VAL A 211 -6.98 13.77 -3.88
CA VAL A 211 -5.72 13.11 -4.25
C VAL A 211 -5.23 12.15 -3.16
N SER A 212 -5.29 12.55 -1.89
CA SER A 212 -4.88 11.72 -0.77
C SER A 212 -5.82 10.54 -0.52
N LYS A 213 -7.15 10.71 -0.69
CA LYS A 213 -8.13 9.63 -0.55
C LYS A 213 -7.95 8.57 -1.63
N VAL A 214 -7.68 8.98 -2.87
CA VAL A 214 -7.35 8.06 -3.96
C VAL A 214 -6.11 7.25 -3.59
N ASN A 215 -5.06 7.92 -3.10
CA ASN A 215 -3.84 7.24 -2.74
C ASN A 215 -4.02 6.22 -1.59
N ILE A 216 -4.78 6.58 -0.56
CA ILE A 216 -5.12 5.66 0.54
C ILE A 216 -5.92 4.46 0.02
N MET A 217 -6.81 4.66 -0.96
CA MET A 217 -7.63 3.60 -1.53
C MET A 217 -6.80 2.54 -2.25
N ILE A 218 -5.71 2.93 -2.92
CA ILE A 218 -4.78 1.98 -3.58
C ILE A 218 -4.25 0.97 -2.55
N GLY A 219 -3.76 1.45 -1.41
CA GLY A 219 -3.27 0.59 -0.33
C GLY A 219 -4.37 -0.30 0.29
N ILE A 220 -5.61 0.18 0.39
CA ILE A 220 -6.74 -0.63 0.89
C ILE A 220 -7.07 -1.77 -0.10
N ILE A 221 -7.10 -1.48 -1.39
CA ILE A 221 -7.39 -2.48 -2.43
C ILE A 221 -6.31 -3.56 -2.43
N SER A 222 -5.03 -3.18 -2.40
CA SER A 222 -3.93 -4.13 -2.36
C SER A 222 -3.93 -4.96 -1.06
N LEU A 223 -4.24 -4.34 0.08
CA LEU A 223 -4.35 -5.06 1.35
C LEU A 223 -5.41 -6.16 1.29
N LYS A 224 -6.60 -5.85 0.75
CA LYS A 224 -7.67 -6.85 0.58
C LYS A 224 -7.24 -7.99 -0.33
N PHE A 225 -6.58 -7.66 -1.45
CA PHE A 225 -6.06 -8.66 -2.37
C PHE A 225 -5.10 -9.65 -1.67
N PHE A 226 -4.08 -9.15 -0.96
CA PHE A 226 -3.11 -10.03 -0.30
C PHE A 226 -3.68 -10.80 0.89
N ILE A 227 -4.68 -10.27 1.60
CA ILE A 227 -5.40 -11.02 2.63
C ILE A 227 -6.14 -12.21 2.01
N VAL A 228 -6.88 -12.00 0.91
CA VAL A 228 -7.59 -13.08 0.22
C VAL A 228 -6.61 -14.12 -0.32
N ALA A 229 -5.52 -13.68 -0.95
CA ALA A 229 -4.45 -14.57 -1.42
C ALA A 229 -3.82 -15.39 -0.29
N LEU A 230 -3.59 -14.78 0.88
CA LEU A 230 -3.04 -15.49 2.04
C LEU A 230 -3.96 -16.64 2.49
N PHE A 231 -5.26 -16.37 2.69
CA PHE A 231 -6.21 -17.40 3.10
C PHE A 231 -6.38 -18.49 2.04
N PHE A 232 -6.32 -18.12 0.75
CA PHE A 232 -6.31 -19.08 -0.35
C PHE A 232 -5.11 -20.03 -0.28
N HIS A 233 -3.90 -19.53 -0.04
CA HIS A 233 -2.71 -20.36 0.07
C HIS A 233 -2.67 -21.20 1.36
N ILE A 234 -3.19 -20.68 2.47
CA ILE A 234 -3.34 -21.47 3.70
C ILE A 234 -4.33 -22.62 3.50
N TYR A 235 -5.47 -22.36 2.85
CA TYR A 235 -6.43 -23.40 2.47
C TYR A 235 -5.77 -24.48 1.60
N TRP A 236 -5.06 -24.06 0.56
CA TRP A 236 -4.37 -24.98 -0.33
C TRP A 236 -3.31 -25.81 0.39
N LEU A 237 -2.53 -25.20 1.28
CA LEU A 237 -1.55 -25.89 2.10
C LEU A 237 -2.23 -26.95 2.98
N CYS A 238 -3.33 -26.61 3.67
CA CYS A 238 -4.06 -27.56 4.49
C CYS A 238 -4.58 -28.75 3.68
N LYS A 239 -5.13 -28.49 2.48
CA LYS A 239 -5.61 -29.52 1.57
C LYS A 239 -4.52 -30.51 1.15
N ASN A 240 -3.27 -30.05 1.02
CA ASN A 240 -2.16 -30.92 0.63
C ASN A 240 -1.49 -31.65 1.80
N LEU A 241 -1.57 -31.11 3.02
CA LEU A 241 -0.94 -31.70 4.21
C LEU A 241 -1.85 -32.70 4.92
N PHE A 242 -3.16 -32.48 4.91
CA PHE A 242 -4.12 -33.25 5.71
C PHE A 242 -5.12 -33.97 4.81
N ALA A 243 -5.36 -35.25 5.09
CA ALA A 243 -6.37 -36.04 4.39
C ALA A 243 -7.78 -35.44 4.58
N ASP A 244 -8.09 -35.03 5.81
CA ASP A 244 -9.29 -34.26 6.16
C ASP A 244 -8.87 -32.81 6.50
N PRO A 245 -8.99 -31.86 5.56
CA PRO A 245 -8.48 -30.50 5.77
C PRO A 245 -9.41 -29.61 6.60
N LEU A 246 -10.67 -30.00 6.82
CA LEU A 246 -11.68 -29.15 7.48
C LEU A 246 -11.35 -28.85 8.96
N PRO A 247 -11.01 -29.84 9.81
CA PRO A 247 -10.59 -29.56 11.19
C PRO A 247 -9.39 -28.60 11.32
N PRO A 248 -8.26 -28.78 10.59
CA PRO A 248 -7.14 -27.84 10.71
C PRO A 248 -7.48 -26.45 10.15
N ILE A 249 -8.29 -26.33 9.11
CA ILE A 249 -8.73 -25.02 8.59
C ILE A 249 -9.50 -24.23 9.67
N LEU A 250 -10.41 -24.88 10.39
CA LEU A 250 -11.21 -24.24 11.45
C LEU A 250 -10.35 -23.70 12.61
N ILE A 251 -9.14 -24.23 12.80
CA ILE A 251 -8.20 -23.79 13.83
C ILE A 251 -7.21 -22.75 13.26
N ILE A 252 -6.64 -23.00 12.09
CA ILE A 252 -5.58 -22.15 11.52
C ILE A 252 -6.14 -20.79 11.08
N PHE A 253 -7.31 -20.75 10.45
CA PHE A 253 -7.90 -19.49 9.98
C PHE A 253 -8.10 -18.45 11.10
N PRO A 254 -8.74 -18.78 12.25
CA PRO A 254 -8.88 -17.82 13.34
C PRO A 254 -7.53 -17.46 13.98
N ILE A 255 -6.56 -18.38 14.06
CA ILE A 255 -5.21 -18.07 14.53
C ILE A 255 -4.54 -17.05 13.60
N THR A 256 -4.62 -17.25 12.28
CA THR A 256 -4.09 -16.30 11.29
C THR A 256 -4.80 -14.96 11.38
N ALA A 257 -6.12 -14.94 11.52
CA ALA A 257 -6.88 -13.70 11.69
C ALA A 257 -6.48 -12.95 12.97
N LEU A 258 -6.31 -13.66 14.09
CA LEU A 258 -5.82 -13.10 15.35
C LEU A 258 -4.40 -12.55 15.19
N PHE A 259 -3.51 -13.29 14.52
CA PHE A 259 -2.16 -12.83 14.23
C PHE A 259 -2.17 -11.53 13.40
N LEU A 260 -2.98 -11.45 12.34
CA LEU A 260 -3.14 -10.23 11.55
C LEU A 260 -3.70 -9.07 12.38
N PHE A 261 -4.68 -9.34 13.25
CA PHE A 261 -5.23 -8.34 14.15
C PHE A 261 -4.17 -7.79 15.12
N LEU A 262 -3.38 -8.67 15.75
CA LEU A 262 -2.27 -8.29 16.62
C LEU A 262 -1.20 -7.53 15.84
N LEU A 263 -0.87 -7.96 14.62
CA LEU A 263 0.07 -7.26 13.74
C LEU A 263 -0.42 -5.84 13.45
N PHE A 264 -1.68 -5.67 13.04
CA PHE A 264 -2.25 -4.36 12.73
C PHE A 264 -2.32 -3.44 13.94
N THR A 265 -2.71 -3.96 15.11
CA THR A 265 -2.74 -3.16 16.34
C THR A 265 -1.33 -2.72 16.77
N ARG A 266 -0.33 -3.61 16.67
CA ARG A 266 1.08 -3.29 16.94
C ARG A 266 1.63 -2.27 15.96
N LEU A 267 1.38 -2.44 14.66
CA LEU A 267 1.80 -1.49 13.63
C LEU A 267 1.16 -0.12 13.85
N LYS A 268 -0.16 -0.08 14.09
CA LYS A 268 -0.87 1.17 14.41
C LYS A 268 -0.27 1.88 15.62
N LYS A 269 0.01 1.14 16.71
CA LYS A 269 0.60 1.71 17.92
C LYS A 269 2.02 2.23 17.68
N LYS A 270 2.84 1.48 16.94
CA LYS A 270 4.26 1.83 16.72
C LYS A 270 4.47 2.96 15.70
N LEU A 271 3.57 3.06 14.72
CA LEU A 271 3.63 4.05 13.64
C LEU A 271 2.68 5.24 13.87
N GLY A 272 2.00 5.29 15.02
CA GLY A 272 1.22 6.45 15.44
C GLY A 272 2.10 7.68 15.57
N SER A 273 1.55 8.85 15.24
CA SER A 273 2.26 10.11 15.44
C SER A 273 2.13 10.54 16.90
N SER A 274 3.27 10.74 17.55
CA SER A 274 3.35 11.25 18.93
C SER A 274 2.67 12.60 19.13
N TYR A 275 2.47 13.37 18.05
CA TYR A 275 1.78 14.65 18.09
C TYR A 275 0.32 14.53 18.55
N PHE A 276 -0.36 13.42 18.19
CA PHE A 276 -1.76 13.19 18.52
C PHE A 276 -1.96 12.36 19.79
N ASP A 277 -0.88 12.01 20.48
CA ASP A 277 -0.91 11.18 21.70
C ASP A 277 -0.97 12.02 23.00
N ASN A 278 -1.07 13.35 22.89
CA ASN A 278 -1.19 14.30 24.00
C ASN A 278 -2.63 14.73 24.28
#